data_AF-A0A931TJY0-F1
#
_entry.id   AF-A0A931TJY0-F1
#
_cell.length_a   1.000
_cell.length_b   1.000
_cell.length_c   1.000
_cell.angle_alpha   90.00
_cell.angle_beta   90.00
_cell.angle_gamma   90.00
#
_symmetry.space_group_name_H-M   'P 1'
#
loop_
_entity.id
_entity.type
_entity.pdbx_description
1 polymer ?
#
loop_
_entity_poly.entity_id
_entity_poly.type
_entity_poly.pdbx_seq_one_letter_code
_entity_poly.pdbx_strand_id
1 'polypeptide(L)'
;MSARDRFGPNLRRIREQRGISLEHLADRTNVDVELWAALERNDVSRWPSGIFARAFIREYARAIGMDPESTVDEFCRCFPNGDRRRGHILRAEAELLGLESEWQEDLVEPLEDRRRAPSAPAAPKPDSGRESLLARRSRLAAAGLDLVVAAAGGALVARADDAPIWPVVGAVALAYHTIGLIFLGSTAGSAAVSLWLRHSAGAELKRIPPVAFPRLRRHARAAARS
;
A
#
# COMPACT_ATOMS: atom_id res chain seq x y z
N MET A 1 28.24 21.01 -28.88
CA MET A 1 27.00 20.30 -28.48
C MET A 1 27.30 19.47 -27.25
N SER A 2 26.58 19.68 -26.15
CA SER A 2 26.79 18.92 -24.91
C SER A 2 26.31 17.46 -25.07
N ALA A 3 26.64 16.59 -24.12
CA ALA A 3 26.07 15.24 -24.07
C ALA A 3 24.54 15.31 -23.91
N ARG A 4 24.06 16.23 -23.07
CA ARG A 4 22.63 16.50 -22.83
C ARG A 4 21.88 16.86 -24.11
N ASP A 5 22.44 17.76 -24.93
CA ASP A 5 21.80 18.21 -26.18
C ASP A 5 21.66 17.09 -27.22
N ARG A 6 22.54 16.08 -27.16
CA ARG A 6 22.58 14.99 -28.14
C ARG A 6 21.71 13.79 -27.75
N PHE A 7 21.32 13.66 -26.48
CA PHE A 7 20.63 12.49 -25.96
C PHE A 7 19.32 12.19 -26.71
N GLY A 8 18.33 13.08 -26.62
CA GLY A 8 17.02 12.95 -27.27
C GLY A 8 17.10 12.82 -28.80
N PRO A 9 17.85 13.69 -29.50
CA PRO A 9 18.03 13.55 -30.96
C PRO A 9 18.67 12.22 -31.37
N ASN A 10 19.58 11.66 -30.56
CA ASN A 10 20.17 10.36 -30.84
C ASN A 10 19.15 9.22 -30.67
N LEU A 11 18.32 9.27 -29.62
CA LEU A 11 17.21 8.33 -29.43
C LEU A 11 16.27 8.35 -30.63
N ARG A 12 15.84 9.54 -31.05
CA ARG A 12 14.99 9.75 -32.23
C ARG A 12 15.60 9.15 -33.49
N ARG A 13 16.88 9.46 -33.76
CA ARG A 13 17.59 8.96 -34.94
C ARG A 13 17.60 7.43 -34.97
N ILE A 14 17.87 6.77 -33.84
CA ILE A 14 17.89 5.30 -33.75
C ILE A 14 16.48 4.73 -33.92
N ARG A 15 15.46 5.36 -33.32
CA ARG A 15 14.07 4.96 -33.48
C ARG A 15 13.62 5.01 -34.94
N GLU A 16 13.89 6.13 -35.62
CA GLU A 16 13.53 6.33 -37.03
C GLU A 16 14.27 5.36 -37.94
N GLN A 17 15.55 5.08 -37.68
CA GLN A 17 16.33 4.06 -38.40
C GLN A 17 15.74 2.65 -38.26
N ARG A 18 15.04 2.37 -37.16
CA ARG A 18 14.35 1.09 -36.92
C ARG A 18 12.91 1.07 -37.43
N GLY A 19 12.42 2.17 -38.03
CA GLY A 19 11.05 2.26 -38.53
C GLY A 19 9.98 2.21 -37.43
N ILE A 20 10.33 2.52 -36.18
CA ILE A 20 9.39 2.51 -35.05
C ILE A 20 8.72 3.88 -34.95
N SER A 21 7.39 3.92 -35.03
CA SER A 21 6.65 5.17 -34.85
C SER A 21 6.46 5.51 -33.36
N LEU A 22 6.17 6.77 -33.04
CA LEU A 22 5.89 7.16 -31.65
C LEU A 22 4.55 6.61 -31.17
N GLU A 23 3.57 6.48 -32.07
CA GLU A 23 2.27 5.86 -31.82
C GLU A 23 2.44 4.40 -31.41
N HIS A 24 3.32 3.65 -32.08
CA HIS A 24 3.64 2.27 -31.70
C HIS A 24 4.25 2.17 -30.30
N LEU A 25 5.11 3.13 -29.92
CA LEU A 25 5.67 3.22 -28.58
C LEU A 25 4.58 3.55 -27.55
N ALA A 26 3.69 4.49 -27.86
CA ALA A 26 2.58 4.86 -27.01
C ALA A 26 1.62 3.70 -26.76
N ASP A 27 1.23 2.96 -27.80
CA ASP A 27 0.35 1.79 -27.70
C ASP A 27 0.93 0.70 -26.81
N ARG A 28 2.25 0.48 -26.89
CA ARG A 28 2.95 -0.56 -26.11
C ARG A 28 3.19 -0.18 -24.65
N THR A 29 3.48 1.10 -24.40
CA THR A 29 3.91 1.57 -23.07
C THR A 29 2.79 2.25 -22.29
N ASN A 30 1.68 2.57 -22.95
CA ASN A 30 0.59 3.40 -22.44
C ASN A 30 1.07 4.79 -21.96
N VAL A 31 2.08 5.32 -22.63
CA VAL A 31 2.64 6.66 -22.40
C VAL A 31 2.29 7.54 -23.59
N ASP A 32 1.88 8.78 -23.34
CA ASP A 32 1.45 9.73 -24.37
C ASP A 32 2.53 9.96 -25.44
N VAL A 33 2.11 9.99 -26.71
CA VAL A 33 2.96 10.31 -27.87
C VAL A 33 3.70 11.62 -27.68
N GLU A 34 3.02 12.64 -27.14
CA GLU A 34 3.63 13.97 -26.92
C GLU A 34 4.74 13.91 -25.87
N LEU A 35 4.61 13.02 -24.88
CA LEU A 35 5.64 12.84 -23.86
C LEU A 35 6.92 12.23 -24.47
N TRP A 36 6.78 11.23 -25.35
CA TRP A 36 7.92 10.68 -26.10
C TRP A 36 8.53 11.69 -27.06
N ALA A 37 7.70 12.47 -27.74
CA ALA A 37 8.18 13.54 -28.63
C ALA A 37 8.96 14.61 -27.84
N ALA A 38 8.51 14.95 -26.62
CA ALA A 38 9.21 15.87 -25.74
C ALA A 38 10.59 15.32 -25.31
N LEU A 39 10.68 14.03 -24.94
CA LEU A 39 11.96 13.37 -24.64
C LEU A 39 12.96 13.49 -25.80
N GLU A 40 12.49 13.25 -27.03
CA GLU A 40 13.33 13.34 -28.23
C GLU A 40 13.82 14.77 -28.52
N ARG A 41 13.12 15.78 -27.99
CA ARG A 41 13.53 17.19 -28.02
C ARG A 41 14.35 17.62 -26.80
N ASN A 42 14.71 16.67 -25.91
CA ASN A 42 15.30 16.94 -24.59
C ASN A 42 14.44 17.80 -23.66
N ASP A 43 13.14 17.93 -23.95
CA ASP A 43 12.20 18.61 -23.08
C ASP A 43 11.68 17.62 -22.04
N VAL A 44 12.34 17.63 -20.88
CA VAL A 44 11.99 16.78 -19.74
C VAL A 44 11.16 17.52 -18.68
N SER A 45 10.63 18.70 -19.00
CA SER A 45 9.85 19.51 -18.04
C SER A 45 8.63 18.77 -17.49
N ARG A 46 7.93 18.02 -18.35
CA ARG A 46 6.76 17.20 -17.99
C ARG A 46 7.11 15.73 -17.75
N TRP A 47 8.40 15.37 -17.77
CA TRP A 47 8.84 13.99 -17.62
C TRP A 47 8.62 13.52 -16.18
N PRO A 48 8.08 12.30 -15.95
CA PRO A 48 7.93 11.76 -14.61
C PRO A 48 9.26 11.67 -13.88
N SER A 49 9.27 11.84 -12.56
CA SER A 49 10.47 11.74 -11.73
C SER A 49 10.60 10.39 -11.02
N GLY A 50 11.80 10.12 -10.48
CA GLY A 50 12.10 8.95 -9.67
C GLY A 50 12.05 7.63 -10.44
N ILE A 51 11.39 6.62 -9.86
CA ILE A 51 11.40 5.25 -10.38
C ILE A 51 10.70 5.18 -11.75
N PHE A 52 9.67 5.99 -11.98
CA PHE A 52 8.93 6.02 -13.25
C PHE A 52 9.76 6.61 -14.40
N ALA A 53 10.55 7.65 -14.12
CA ALA A 53 11.48 8.23 -15.10
C ALA A 53 12.38 7.15 -15.72
N ARG A 54 13.02 6.36 -14.85
CA ARG A 54 13.93 5.28 -15.24
C ARG A 54 13.19 4.13 -15.93
N ALA A 55 11.98 3.80 -15.48
CA ALA A 55 11.18 2.75 -16.10
C ALA A 55 10.83 3.09 -17.55
N PHE A 56 10.45 4.33 -17.83
CA PHE A 56 10.06 4.76 -19.18
C PHE A 56 11.26 4.81 -20.12
N ILE A 57 12.40 5.34 -19.68
CA ILE A 57 13.63 5.33 -20.48
C ILE A 57 14.09 3.89 -20.79
N ARG A 58 13.97 2.99 -19.82
CA ARG A 58 14.27 1.56 -20.02
C ARG A 58 13.36 0.92 -21.07
N GLU A 59 12.06 1.19 -21.03
CA GLU A 59 11.12 0.68 -22.02
C GLU A 59 11.37 1.26 -23.42
N TYR A 60 11.69 2.55 -23.52
CA TYR A 60 12.07 3.16 -24.78
C TYR A 60 13.31 2.50 -25.37
N ALA A 61 14.39 2.36 -24.58
CA ALA A 61 15.62 1.71 -24.99
C ALA A 61 15.39 0.27 -25.47
N ARG A 62 14.55 -0.50 -24.76
CA ARG A 62 14.15 -1.85 -25.17
C ARG A 62 13.40 -1.85 -26.50
N ALA A 63 12.45 -0.94 -26.68
CA ALA A 63 11.66 -0.85 -27.91
C ALA A 63 12.55 -0.56 -29.12
N ILE A 64 13.51 0.36 -28.96
CA ILE A 64 14.49 0.70 -30.00
C ILE A 64 15.78 -0.12 -29.88
N GLY A 65 15.74 -1.28 -29.18
CA GLY A 65 16.83 -2.24 -28.91
C GLY A 65 18.23 -1.65 -28.70
N MET A 66 18.31 -0.61 -27.88
CA MET A 66 19.54 -0.16 -27.23
C MET A 66 19.72 -0.86 -25.88
N ASP A 67 20.93 -0.78 -25.32
CA ASP A 67 21.16 -1.29 -23.96
C ASP A 67 20.36 -0.46 -22.93
N PRO A 68 19.43 -1.08 -22.19
CA PRO A 68 18.51 -0.30 -21.35
C PRO A 68 19.17 0.34 -20.15
N GLU A 69 20.13 -0.32 -19.50
CA GLU A 69 20.77 0.22 -18.30
C GLU A 69 21.73 1.36 -18.65
N SER A 70 22.56 1.20 -19.70
CA SER A 70 23.42 2.28 -20.20
C SER A 70 22.63 3.53 -20.61
N THR A 71 21.47 3.34 -21.27
CA THR A 71 20.60 4.45 -21.68
C THR A 71 20.01 5.17 -20.47
N VAL A 72 19.59 4.43 -19.44
CA VAL A 72 19.10 5.02 -18.18
C VAL A 72 20.21 5.79 -17.46
N ASP A 73 21.42 5.26 -17.41
CA ASP A 73 22.57 5.91 -16.77
C ASP A 73 22.99 7.19 -17.52
N GLU A 74 22.93 7.19 -18.85
CA GLU A 74 23.13 8.40 -19.65
C GLU A 74 22.02 9.43 -19.41
N PHE A 75 20.76 9.01 -19.35
CA PHE A 75 19.63 9.88 -19.02
C PHE A 75 19.81 10.54 -17.65
N CYS A 76 20.12 9.76 -16.60
CA CYS A 76 20.32 10.29 -15.25
C CYS A 76 21.51 11.25 -15.14
N ARG A 77 22.56 11.06 -15.97
CA ARG A 77 23.68 12.01 -16.07
C ARG A 77 23.26 13.31 -16.77
N CYS A 78 22.48 13.21 -17.84
CA CYS A 78 22.04 14.38 -18.63
C CYS A 78 20.89 15.16 -17.96
N PHE A 79 20.03 14.48 -17.21
CA PHE A 79 18.80 15.01 -16.60
C PHE A 79 18.66 14.54 -15.13
N PRO A 80 19.30 15.23 -14.17
CA PRO A 80 19.33 14.83 -12.76
C PRO A 80 17.95 14.77 -12.08
N ASN A 81 16.98 15.54 -12.58
CA ASN A 81 15.63 15.71 -12.02
C ASN A 81 14.80 14.40 -12.06
N GLY A 82 15.22 13.40 -12.85
CA GLY A 82 14.60 12.09 -12.94
C GLY A 82 14.94 11.13 -11.80
N ASP A 83 15.84 11.48 -10.88
CA ASP A 83 16.34 10.56 -9.85
C ASP A 83 15.99 11.02 -8.40
N ARG A 84 15.12 10.26 -7.73
CA ARG A 84 14.81 10.47 -6.30
C ARG A 84 15.99 10.13 -5.38
N ARG A 85 16.97 9.32 -5.83
CA ARG A 85 18.19 9.07 -5.03
C ARG A 85 19.07 10.30 -4.97
N ARG A 86 19.13 11.11 -6.02
CA ARG A 86 19.91 12.35 -5.98
C ARG A 86 19.34 13.35 -5.00
N GLY A 87 18.02 13.45 -4.83
CA GLY A 87 17.44 14.41 -3.89
C GLY A 87 17.94 14.27 -2.44
N HIS A 88 18.02 13.04 -1.92
CA HIS A 88 18.51 12.82 -0.55
C HIS A 88 20.04 12.92 -0.43
N ILE A 89 20.79 12.52 -1.47
CA ILE A 89 22.25 12.64 -1.48
C ILE A 89 22.68 14.11 -1.63
N LEU A 90 22.06 14.86 -2.53
CA LEU A 90 22.32 16.29 -2.75
C LEU A 90 21.93 17.12 -1.51
N ARG A 91 20.88 16.74 -0.78
CA ARG A 91 20.53 17.34 0.51
C ARG A 91 21.58 17.02 1.58
N ALA A 92 21.96 15.74 1.72
CA ALA A 92 22.99 15.33 2.67
C ALA A 92 24.36 15.98 2.37
N GLU A 93 24.69 16.14 1.09
CA GLU A 93 25.93 16.77 0.62
C GLU A 93 25.92 18.29 0.84
N ALA A 94 24.79 18.97 0.59
CA ALA A 94 24.63 20.39 0.89
C ALA A 94 24.70 20.68 2.40
N GLU A 95 24.10 19.82 3.23
CA GLU A 95 24.19 19.91 4.70
C GLU A 95 25.64 19.73 5.18
N LEU A 96 26.38 18.77 4.63
CA LEU A 96 27.80 18.55 4.97
C LEU A 96 28.70 19.71 4.55
N LEU A 97 28.37 20.39 3.44
CA LEU A 97 29.14 21.50 2.90
C LEU A 97 28.68 22.87 3.44
N GLY A 98 27.67 22.92 4.30
CA GLY A 98 27.11 24.15 4.87
C GLY A 98 26.49 25.08 3.82
N LEU A 99 26.07 24.53 2.68
CA LEU A 99 25.42 25.27 1.62
C LEU A 99 23.92 25.31 1.93
N GLU A 100 23.37 26.51 2.08
CA GLU A 100 21.92 26.71 2.23
C GLU A 100 21.25 26.27 0.93
N SER A 101 20.62 25.09 0.95
CA SER A 101 20.13 24.47 -0.26
C SER A 101 18.73 25.00 -0.60
N GLU A 102 18.62 25.99 -1.47
CA GLU A 102 17.36 26.36 -2.15
C GLU A 102 17.01 25.33 -3.24
N TRP A 103 16.91 24.05 -2.88
CA TRP A 103 16.33 23.05 -3.77
C TRP A 103 14.83 23.28 -3.83
N GLN A 104 14.40 24.13 -4.76
CA GLN A 104 13.00 24.31 -5.09
C GLN A 104 12.56 23.10 -5.91
N GLU A 105 11.70 22.25 -5.33
CA GLU A 105 11.00 21.15 -6.03
C GLU A 105 10.00 21.73 -7.04
N ASP A 106 10.46 22.50 -8.01
CA ASP A 106 9.65 23.08 -9.07
C ASP A 106 9.36 22.04 -10.16
N LEU A 107 8.75 20.89 -9.83
CA LEU A 107 8.11 20.03 -10.85
C LEU A 107 6.96 19.22 -10.24
N VAL A 108 5.78 19.44 -10.83
CA VAL A 108 4.44 18.95 -10.48
C VAL A 108 3.76 19.86 -9.47
N GLU A 109 2.97 20.84 -9.96
CA GLU A 109 1.76 21.24 -9.23
C GLU A 109 1.15 19.94 -8.70
N PRO A 110 0.89 19.81 -7.39
CA PRO A 110 0.17 18.66 -6.90
C PRO A 110 -1.06 18.57 -7.78
N LEU A 111 -1.15 17.53 -8.62
CA LEU A 111 -2.40 17.11 -9.22
C LEU A 111 -3.35 17.17 -8.04
N GLU A 112 -4.21 18.19 -8.01
CA GLU A 112 -5.13 18.36 -6.90
C GLU A 112 -5.81 17.01 -6.81
N ASP A 113 -5.44 16.28 -5.77
CA ASP A 113 -6.00 15.00 -5.51
C ASP A 113 -7.46 15.35 -5.30
N ARG A 114 -8.31 15.17 -6.31
CA ARG A 114 -9.75 15.38 -6.17
C ARG A 114 -10.35 14.39 -5.16
N ARG A 115 -9.53 13.54 -4.50
CA ARG A 115 -9.88 12.79 -3.30
C ARG A 115 -9.55 13.51 -1.99
N ARG A 116 -8.84 14.64 -2.03
CA ARG A 116 -8.43 15.47 -0.91
C ARG A 116 -8.96 16.89 -1.08
N ALA A 117 -10.28 17.02 -1.04
CA ALA A 117 -10.91 18.23 -0.49
C ALA A 117 -10.19 18.62 0.81
N PRO A 118 -10.09 19.92 1.18
CA PRO A 118 -9.30 20.39 2.32
C PRO A 118 -9.63 19.54 3.54
N SER A 119 -8.74 18.59 3.83
CA SER A 119 -8.96 17.67 4.94
C SER A 119 -8.76 18.52 6.18
N ALA A 120 -9.82 18.64 6.98
CA ALA A 120 -9.79 19.11 8.36
C ALA A 120 -8.46 18.72 9.02
N PRO A 121 -7.88 19.57 9.90
CA PRO A 121 -6.56 19.39 10.50
C PRO A 121 -6.34 17.92 10.82
N ALA A 122 -5.30 17.34 10.21
CA ALA A 122 -5.10 15.90 10.21
C ALA A 122 -5.13 15.39 11.65
N ALA A 123 -6.17 14.62 11.97
CA ALA A 123 -6.28 13.96 13.26
C ALA A 123 -4.96 13.22 13.53
N PRO A 124 -4.45 13.23 14.77
CA PRO A 124 -3.18 12.59 15.11
C PRO A 124 -3.19 11.17 14.54
N LYS A 125 -2.17 10.86 13.72
CA LYS A 125 -2.04 9.52 13.13
C LYS A 125 -2.00 8.53 14.30
N PRO A 126 -2.90 7.54 14.34
CA PRO A 126 -2.95 6.62 15.45
C PRO A 126 -1.61 5.91 15.59
N ASP A 127 -1.13 5.83 16.83
CA ASP A 127 0.08 5.11 17.20
C ASP A 127 -0.14 3.62 16.89
N SER A 128 0.38 3.18 15.74
CA SER A 128 0.21 1.81 15.23
C SER A 128 0.72 0.75 16.21
N GLY A 129 1.68 1.11 17.07
CA GLY A 129 2.15 0.30 18.18
C GLY A 129 1.07 0.12 19.25
N ARG A 130 0.48 1.22 19.72
CA ARG A 130 -0.62 1.20 20.71
C ARG A 130 -1.87 0.49 20.21
N GLU A 131 -2.28 0.70 18.96
CA GLU A 131 -3.46 0.03 18.39
C GLU A 131 -3.28 -1.49 18.31
N SER A 132 -2.09 -1.95 17.89
CA SER A 132 -1.79 -3.38 17.82
C SER A 132 -1.76 -4.05 19.20
N LEU A 133 -1.29 -3.34 20.24
CA LEU A 133 -1.30 -3.79 21.63
C LEU A 133 -2.71 -3.89 22.21
N LEU A 134 -3.57 -2.89 21.96
CA LEU A 134 -4.97 -2.90 22.39
C LEU A 134 -5.76 -4.01 21.70
N ALA A 135 -5.54 -4.22 20.40
CA ALA A 135 -6.15 -5.30 19.64
C ALA A 135 -5.70 -6.71 20.07
N ARG A 136 -4.47 -6.85 20.58
CA ARG A 136 -4.00 -8.10 21.19
C ARG A 136 -4.63 -8.31 22.57
N ARG A 137 -4.68 -7.26 23.40
CA ARG A 137 -5.29 -7.30 24.75
C ARG A 137 -6.78 -7.63 24.71
N SER A 138 -7.55 -7.06 23.78
CA SER A 138 -8.99 -7.34 23.65
C SER A 138 -9.29 -8.78 23.22
N ARG A 139 -8.45 -9.37 22.35
CA ARG A 139 -8.56 -10.78 21.96
C ARG A 139 -8.29 -11.73 23.12
N LEU A 140 -7.29 -11.42 23.94
CA LEU A 140 -6.99 -12.22 25.13
C LEU A 140 -8.12 -12.12 26.16
N ALA A 141 -8.71 -10.92 26.35
CA ALA A 141 -9.85 -10.74 27.23
C ALA A 141 -11.10 -11.52 26.76
N ALA A 142 -11.39 -11.50 25.45
CA ALA A 142 -12.49 -12.24 24.86
C ALA A 142 -12.33 -13.77 25.03
N ALA A 143 -11.12 -14.29 24.78
CA ALA A 143 -10.80 -15.69 24.98
C ALA A 143 -10.93 -16.13 26.45
N GLY A 144 -10.51 -15.26 27.39
CA GLY A 144 -10.68 -15.51 28.82
C GLY A 144 -12.15 -15.59 29.24
N LEU A 145 -13.00 -14.69 28.73
CA LEU A 145 -14.43 -14.70 29.01
C LEU A 145 -15.11 -15.98 28.49
N ASP A 146 -14.80 -16.37 27.25
CA ASP A 146 -15.35 -17.59 26.65
C ASP A 146 -14.96 -18.85 27.46
N LEU A 147 -13.71 -18.92 27.94
CA LEU A 147 -13.23 -20.03 28.77
C LEU A 147 -13.97 -20.10 30.11
N VAL A 148 -14.20 -18.96 30.76
CA VAL A 148 -14.94 -18.89 32.03
C VAL A 148 -16.39 -19.34 31.85
N VAL A 149 -17.06 -18.89 30.80
CA VAL A 149 -18.45 -19.27 30.51
C VAL A 149 -18.57 -20.76 30.21
N ALA A 150 -17.68 -21.30 29.38
CA ALA A 150 -17.66 -22.72 29.05
C ALA A 150 -17.36 -23.60 30.27
N ALA A 151 -16.39 -23.20 31.10
CA ALA A 151 -16.04 -23.93 32.33
C ALA A 151 -17.17 -23.89 33.36
N ALA A 152 -17.81 -22.73 33.58
CA ALA A 152 -18.92 -22.58 34.50
C ALA A 152 -20.16 -23.37 34.05
N GLY A 153 -20.52 -23.29 32.77
CA GLY A 153 -21.63 -24.05 32.20
C GLY A 153 -21.42 -25.56 32.28
N GLY A 154 -20.22 -26.04 31.94
CA GLY A 154 -19.88 -27.45 32.03
C GLY A 154 -19.86 -27.98 33.46
N ALA A 155 -19.35 -27.20 34.43
CA ALA A 155 -19.35 -27.57 35.84
C ALA A 155 -20.77 -27.64 36.43
N LEU A 156 -21.68 -26.78 35.99
CA LEU A 156 -23.08 -26.79 36.42
C LEU A 156 -23.81 -28.06 35.93
N VAL A 157 -23.64 -28.41 34.65
CA VAL A 157 -24.25 -29.61 34.05
C VAL A 157 -23.67 -30.87 34.67
N ALA A 158 -22.36 -30.93 34.87
CA ALA A 158 -21.71 -32.08 35.50
C ALA A 158 -22.20 -32.34 36.94
N ARG A 159 -22.55 -31.28 37.69
CA ARG A 159 -23.14 -31.41 39.03
C ARG A 159 -24.60 -31.84 39.04
N ALA A 160 -25.33 -31.59 37.97
CA ALA A 160 -26.75 -31.96 37.87
C ALA A 160 -26.92 -33.45 37.51
N ASP A 161 -26.01 -34.00 36.69
CA ASP A 161 -26.13 -35.34 36.11
C ASP A 161 -25.14 -36.37 36.69
N ASP A 162 -24.43 -36.05 37.79
CA ASP A 162 -23.33 -36.87 38.36
C ASP A 162 -22.31 -37.36 37.29
N ALA A 163 -22.13 -36.54 36.26
CA ALA A 163 -21.33 -36.86 35.10
C ALA A 163 -19.85 -36.45 35.30
N PRO A 164 -18.89 -37.13 34.64
CA PRO A 164 -17.49 -36.71 34.67
C PRO A 164 -17.35 -35.29 34.11
N ILE A 165 -16.71 -34.42 34.90
CA ILE A 165 -16.65 -32.97 34.65
C ILE A 165 -15.97 -32.63 33.33
N TRP A 166 -14.85 -33.28 32.99
CA TRP A 166 -14.04 -32.92 31.82
C TRP A 166 -14.73 -33.16 30.47
N PRO A 167 -15.37 -34.31 30.21
CA PRO A 167 -16.15 -34.53 28.99
C PRO A 167 -17.31 -33.53 28.81
N VAL A 168 -18.02 -33.24 29.90
CA VAL A 168 -19.17 -32.32 29.88
C VAL A 168 -18.73 -30.90 29.57
N VAL A 169 -17.66 -30.42 30.22
CA VAL A 169 -17.06 -29.11 29.94
C VAL A 169 -16.59 -29.01 28.48
N GLY A 170 -15.96 -30.07 27.94
CA GLY A 170 -15.53 -30.09 26.54
C GLY A 170 -16.70 -30.02 25.55
N ALA A 171 -17.76 -30.78 25.78
CA ALA A 171 -18.95 -30.78 24.93
C ALA A 171 -19.68 -29.43 24.95
N VAL A 172 -19.84 -28.84 26.14
CA VAL A 172 -20.46 -27.51 26.33
C VAL A 172 -19.62 -26.43 25.66
N ALA A 173 -18.29 -26.46 25.80
CA ALA A 173 -17.40 -25.51 25.13
C ALA A 173 -17.54 -25.58 23.60
N LEU A 174 -17.55 -26.79 23.04
CA LEU A 174 -17.69 -26.99 21.59
C LEU A 174 -19.05 -26.47 21.08
N ALA A 175 -20.14 -26.82 21.77
CA ALA A 175 -21.49 -26.36 21.42
C ALA A 175 -21.61 -24.82 21.52
N TYR A 176 -21.06 -24.23 22.57
CA TYR A 176 -21.05 -22.78 22.77
C TYR A 176 -20.29 -22.05 21.66
N HIS A 177 -19.12 -22.56 21.26
CA HIS A 177 -18.32 -21.96 20.19
C HIS A 177 -18.96 -22.14 18.80
N THR A 178 -19.57 -23.28 18.50
CA THR A 178 -20.24 -23.51 17.21
C THR A 178 -21.49 -22.63 17.06
N ILE A 179 -22.30 -22.50 18.11
CA ILE A 179 -23.47 -21.61 18.13
C ILE A 179 -23.02 -20.15 17.94
N GLY A 180 -21.98 -19.71 18.67
CA GLY A 180 -21.43 -18.36 18.51
C GLY A 180 -20.98 -18.07 17.07
N LEU A 181 -20.26 -19.00 16.44
CA LEU A 181 -19.79 -18.85 15.06
C LEU A 181 -20.94 -18.80 14.04
N ILE A 182 -21.99 -19.61 14.21
CA ILE A 182 -23.12 -19.66 13.28
C ILE A 182 -23.98 -18.40 13.37
N PHE A 183 -24.30 -17.94 14.58
CA PHE A 183 -25.25 -16.85 14.78
C PHE A 183 -24.60 -15.45 14.80
N LEU A 184 -23.40 -15.31 15.36
CA LEU A 184 -22.74 -14.01 15.54
C LEU A 184 -21.54 -13.81 14.59
N GLY A 185 -21.17 -14.81 13.81
CA GLY A 185 -19.99 -14.77 12.94
C GLY A 185 -18.66 -14.56 13.70
N SER A 186 -18.69 -14.70 15.03
CA SER A 186 -17.60 -14.46 15.97
C SER A 186 -17.87 -15.22 17.27
N THR A 187 -16.87 -15.36 18.15
CA THR A 187 -17.12 -15.94 19.47
C THR A 187 -18.00 -15.00 20.30
N ALA A 188 -18.87 -15.55 21.14
CA ALA A 188 -19.78 -14.75 21.96
C ALA A 188 -19.00 -13.80 22.91
N GLY A 189 -17.82 -14.19 23.40
CA GLY A 189 -16.92 -13.32 24.14
C GLY A 189 -16.37 -12.16 23.31
N SER A 190 -16.06 -12.36 22.04
CA SER A 190 -15.67 -11.28 21.12
C SER A 190 -16.82 -10.29 20.91
N ALA A 191 -18.05 -10.80 20.76
CA ALA A 191 -19.24 -9.97 20.62
C ALA A 191 -19.50 -9.14 21.90
N ALA A 192 -19.36 -9.75 23.08
CA ALA A 192 -19.52 -9.08 24.37
C ALA A 192 -18.45 -8.00 24.61
N VAL A 193 -17.18 -8.29 24.34
CA VAL A 193 -16.09 -7.30 24.43
C VAL A 193 -16.30 -6.18 23.42
N SER A 194 -16.81 -6.48 22.22
CA SER A 194 -17.12 -5.46 21.22
C SER A 194 -18.30 -4.55 21.65
N LEU A 195 -19.31 -5.10 22.31
CA LEU A 195 -20.44 -4.36 22.88
C LEU A 195 -19.98 -3.45 24.02
N TRP A 196 -19.15 -3.99 24.91
CA TRP A 196 -18.57 -3.25 26.02
C TRP A 196 -17.68 -2.10 25.50
N LEU A 197 -16.73 -2.37 24.60
CA LEU A 197 -15.89 -1.31 24.01
C LEU A 197 -16.70 -0.21 23.31
N ARG A 198 -17.87 -0.54 22.73
CA ARG A 198 -18.78 0.45 22.14
C ARG A 198 -19.49 1.33 23.18
N HIS A 199 -19.72 0.81 24.39
CA HIS A 199 -20.44 1.50 25.45
C HIS A 199 -19.51 2.22 26.44
N SER A 200 -18.33 1.67 26.69
CA SER A 200 -17.38 2.10 27.73
C SER A 200 -16.47 3.26 27.33
N ALA A 201 -16.58 3.77 26.10
CA ALA A 201 -15.48 4.52 25.52
C ALA A 201 -15.85 5.84 24.83
N GLY A 202 -15.14 6.90 25.22
CA GLY A 202 -15.12 8.18 24.51
C GLY A 202 -14.71 8.04 23.05
N ALA A 203 -14.95 9.09 22.26
CA ALA A 203 -14.92 9.12 20.78
C ALA A 203 -13.67 8.51 20.08
N GLU A 204 -12.58 8.31 20.82
CA GLU A 204 -11.33 7.67 20.37
C GLU A 204 -11.48 6.16 20.07
N LEU A 205 -12.16 5.38 20.91
CA LEU A 205 -12.19 3.91 20.83
C LEU A 205 -13.27 3.37 19.87
N LYS A 206 -14.22 4.21 19.44
CA LYS A 206 -15.20 3.88 18.39
C LYS A 206 -14.55 3.65 17.01
N ARG A 207 -13.30 4.08 16.83
CA ARG A 207 -12.54 3.93 15.58
C ARG A 207 -11.86 2.57 15.43
N ILE A 208 -11.83 1.74 16.49
CA ILE A 208 -11.24 0.41 16.42
C ILE A 208 -12.20 -0.51 15.64
N PRO A 209 -11.78 -1.08 14.50
CA PRO A 209 -12.64 -1.96 13.72
C PRO A 209 -13.02 -3.20 14.55
N PRO A 210 -14.26 -3.70 14.41
CA PRO A 210 -14.67 -4.92 15.09
C PRO A 210 -13.69 -6.05 14.75
N VAL A 211 -13.41 -6.90 15.74
CA VAL A 211 -12.51 -8.05 15.61
C VAL A 211 -13.15 -9.07 14.66
N ALA A 212 -13.03 -8.84 13.35
CA ALA A 212 -13.47 -9.72 12.29
C ALA A 212 -12.24 -10.41 11.70
N PHE A 213 -12.30 -11.74 11.56
CA PHE A 213 -11.22 -12.51 10.95
C PHE A 213 -11.02 -12.11 9.48
N PRO A 214 -9.78 -12.17 8.96
CA PRO A 214 -9.49 -11.82 7.58
C PRO A 214 -10.25 -12.75 6.64
N ARG A 215 -11.23 -12.21 5.91
CA ARG A 215 -11.91 -12.94 4.83
C ARG A 215 -10.88 -13.28 3.77
N LEU A 216 -10.64 -14.58 3.55
CA LEU A 216 -9.87 -15.07 2.41
C LEU A 216 -10.50 -14.53 1.13
N ARG A 217 -9.83 -13.57 0.48
CA ARG A 217 -10.18 -13.09 -0.85
C ARG A 217 -10.06 -14.26 -1.81
N ARG A 218 -11.19 -14.88 -2.17
CA ARG A 218 -11.26 -15.79 -3.33
C ARG A 218 -11.02 -14.95 -4.58
N HIS A 219 -9.82 -15.06 -5.16
CA HIS A 219 -9.56 -14.62 -6.53
C HIS A 219 -10.30 -15.55 -7.48
N ALA A 220 -11.56 -15.26 -7.78
CA ALA A 220 -12.27 -15.89 -8.89
C ALA A 220 -11.84 -15.20 -10.19
N ARG A 221 -10.88 -15.80 -10.89
CA ARG A 221 -10.68 -15.64 -12.35
C ARG A 221 -11.53 -16.70 -13.06
N ALA A 222 -12.50 -16.29 -13.86
CA ALA A 222 -13.07 -17.03 -15.01
C ALA A 222 -14.13 -16.10 -15.66
N ALA A 223 -13.85 -15.55 -16.84
CA ALA A 223 -14.27 -16.10 -18.13
C ALA A 223 -15.75 -15.80 -18.44
N ALA A 224 -16.00 -14.70 -19.17
CA ALA A 224 -17.24 -14.46 -19.92
C ALA A 224 -17.03 -13.32 -20.94
N ARG A 225 -16.41 -13.63 -22.08
CA ARG A 225 -16.66 -12.97 -23.38
C ARG A 225 -16.37 -13.99 -24.48
N SER A 226 -17.42 -14.71 -24.86
CA SER A 226 -17.65 -15.28 -26.19
C SER A 226 -18.98 -14.73 -26.66
#